data_AF-A0A8B8D4I8-F1
#
_entry.id   AF-A0A8B8D4I8-F1
#
_cell.length_a   1.000
_cell.length_b   1.000
_cell.length_c   1.000
_cell.angle_alpha   90.00
_cell.angle_beta   90.00
_cell.angle_gamma   90.00
#
_symmetry.space_group_name_H-M   'P 1'
#
loop_
_entity.id
_entity.type
_entity.pdbx_description
1 polymer ?
#
loop_
_entity_poly.entity_id
_entity_poly.type
_entity_poly.pdbx_seq_one_letter_code
_entity_poly.pdbx_strand_id
1 'polypeptide(L)'
;MTESKEPKDVLITDSQHCKEVVSTLNRESVLAVHCLILDKGFIGKLTLVLMGTYSGDVYLFDIQENMDLFTDGGLHSLLESNGILKVMKGCRTDSYTLYKQFKVTLHNVFDVKIADDVIEEHNGRLLHQRLNIQELCEKHSTYSQVLYSNENIEDFKEQSAARTELWGTRPLTADMMSSAANLVRALIPHLYEKLKCCIENNQLEKFLTERIQEEVTCCQDHDRNEQQKQRRKDNLMKVIHSINDQLKTSTKYSDLTVDSDEKLAVDRVNYWEAKDMTESKEPKDVLITDSQHCKEVVSTLNRESVLAVHCLILDKGFIGKLTLVLMGTYSGDVYLFDIQENMDLFTDGGLHSLLESNGILKVMKGCRTDSYTLYKQFKVTLHNVFDVKIADDVIEEHDGRLLHQRLNIQELCEKHSTYSQVLYSRENIEDFKV
;
A
#
# COMPACT_ATOMS: atom_id res chain seq x y z
N MET A 1 24.83 30.46 30.46
CA MET A 1 25.08 29.62 29.27
C MET A 1 24.99 28.18 29.72
N THR A 2 23.81 27.58 29.63
CA THR A 2 23.66 26.13 29.78
C THR A 2 24.23 25.51 28.51
N GLU A 3 25.27 24.69 28.64
CA GLU A 3 25.76 23.85 27.53
C GLU A 3 24.56 23.11 26.93
N SER A 4 24.28 23.37 25.65
CA SER A 4 23.28 22.60 24.91
C SER A 4 23.83 21.18 24.77
N LYS A 5 23.31 20.26 25.59
CA LYS A 5 23.62 18.84 25.51
C LYS A 5 23.25 18.34 24.11
N GLU A 6 24.19 17.70 23.43
CA GLU A 6 23.92 17.13 22.10
C GLU A 6 22.82 16.06 22.20
N PRO A 7 21.89 16.02 21.22
CA PRO A 7 20.87 14.98 21.11
C PRO A 7 21.49 13.59 21.05
N LYS A 8 20.87 12.61 21.70
CA LYS A 8 21.38 11.22 21.75
C LYS A 8 20.45 10.25 21.04
N ASP A 9 21.04 9.26 20.35
CA ASP A 9 20.36 8.08 19.82
C ASP A 9 20.68 6.87 20.70
N VAL A 10 19.67 6.32 21.37
CA VAL A 10 19.84 5.26 22.38
C VAL A 10 19.11 4.00 21.94
N LEU A 11 19.85 2.92 21.69
CA LEU A 11 19.29 1.60 21.39
C LEU A 11 18.91 0.87 22.69
N ILE A 12 17.68 0.37 22.75
CA ILE A 12 17.12 -0.35 23.91
C ILE A 12 16.78 -1.78 23.48
N THR A 13 17.52 -2.75 24.01
CA THR A 13 17.32 -4.20 23.78
C THR A 13 17.00 -4.97 25.07
N ASP A 14 17.14 -4.33 26.23
CA ASP A 14 16.97 -4.93 27.56
C ASP A 14 15.73 -4.38 28.28
N SER A 15 14.95 -5.27 28.91
CA SER A 15 13.67 -4.90 29.53
C SER A 15 13.84 -4.08 30.82
N GLN A 16 14.93 -4.25 31.56
CA GLN A 16 15.20 -3.45 32.76
C GLN A 16 15.60 -2.03 32.39
N HIS A 17 16.51 -1.86 31.41
CA HIS A 17 16.85 -0.55 30.85
C HIS A 17 15.63 0.12 30.21
N CYS A 18 14.77 -0.66 29.54
CA CYS A 18 13.51 -0.17 28.99
C CYS A 18 12.61 0.44 30.06
N LYS A 19 12.44 -0.19 31.23
CA LYS A 19 11.63 0.37 32.33
C LYS A 19 12.16 1.73 32.80
N GLU A 20 13.48 1.88 32.90
CA GLU A 20 14.12 3.13 33.31
C GLU A 20 13.90 4.25 32.30
N VAL A 21 14.06 3.94 31.01
CA VAL A 21 13.77 4.86 29.91
C VAL A 21 12.29 5.22 29.87
N VAL A 22 11.38 4.24 29.95
CA VAL A 22 9.93 4.48 29.99
C VAL A 22 9.54 5.33 31.19
N SER A 23 10.14 5.15 32.36
CA SER A 23 9.92 6.02 33.52
C SER A 23 10.37 7.47 33.27
N THR A 24 11.38 7.67 32.43
CA THR A 24 11.84 9.00 32.04
C THR A 24 10.88 9.61 31.02
N LEU A 25 10.53 8.86 29.97
CA LEU A 25 9.60 9.28 28.91
C LEU A 25 8.18 9.55 29.45
N ASN A 26 7.76 8.88 30.52
CA ASN A 26 6.48 9.16 31.19
C ASN A 26 6.38 10.57 31.80
N ARG A 27 7.49 11.32 31.88
CA ARG A 27 7.51 12.71 32.34
C ARG A 27 7.31 13.70 31.19
N GLU A 28 7.43 13.25 29.94
CA GLU A 28 7.19 14.06 28.76
C GLU A 28 5.68 14.22 28.55
N SER A 29 5.26 15.41 28.12
CA SER A 29 3.86 15.63 27.72
C SER A 29 3.60 15.26 26.26
N VAL A 30 4.65 15.24 25.44
CA VAL A 30 4.60 14.98 24.00
C VAL A 30 5.81 14.13 23.59
N LEU A 31 5.56 13.08 22.82
CA LEU A 31 6.58 12.24 22.20
C LEU A 31 6.31 12.13 20.70
N ALA A 32 7.34 12.18 19.88
CA ALA A 32 7.24 11.76 18.49
C ALA A 32 7.39 10.24 18.42
N VAL A 33 6.49 9.54 17.74
CA VAL A 33 6.47 8.08 17.66
C VAL A 33 6.39 7.61 16.22
N HIS A 34 7.19 6.60 15.90
CA HIS A 34 7.11 5.90 14.62
C HIS A 34 7.44 4.42 14.80
N CYS A 35 6.67 3.55 14.17
CA CYS A 35 6.94 2.11 14.12
C CYS A 35 7.64 1.74 12.81
N LEU A 36 8.82 1.12 12.89
CA LEU A 36 9.44 0.51 11.72
C LEU A 36 8.92 -0.92 11.58
N ILE A 37 8.26 -1.17 10.46
CA ILE A 37 7.57 -2.42 10.14
C ILE A 37 8.19 -2.98 8.87
N LEU A 38 8.46 -4.29 8.83
CA LEU A 38 9.05 -4.92 7.64
C LEU A 38 7.99 -5.08 6.55
N ASP A 39 8.27 -4.48 5.39
CA ASP A 39 7.42 -4.65 4.20
C ASP A 39 7.85 -5.84 3.32
N LYS A 40 9.04 -6.42 3.55
CA LYS A 40 9.59 -7.57 2.79
C LYS A 40 10.17 -8.64 3.73
N GLY A 41 10.10 -9.92 3.33
CA GLY A 41 10.66 -11.08 4.06
C GLY A 41 9.77 -11.61 5.19
N PHE A 42 9.53 -10.78 6.21
CA PHE A 42 8.57 -11.04 7.30
C PHE A 42 7.50 -9.96 7.32
N ILE A 43 6.69 -9.94 6.25
CA ILE A 43 5.73 -8.87 5.97
C ILE A 43 4.87 -8.57 7.20
N GLY A 44 4.85 -7.30 7.58
CA GLY A 44 4.06 -6.76 8.68
C GLY A 44 4.67 -6.91 10.06
N LYS A 45 5.87 -7.50 10.23
CA LYS A 45 6.50 -7.64 11.56
C LYS A 45 7.07 -6.31 12.05
N LEU A 46 6.73 -5.92 13.29
CA LEU A 46 7.30 -4.75 13.96
C LEU A 46 8.76 -5.03 14.37
N THR A 47 9.70 -4.16 13.99
CA THR A 47 11.12 -4.32 14.31
C THR A 47 11.64 -3.30 15.30
N LEU A 48 11.25 -2.04 15.15
CA LEU A 48 11.64 -0.95 16.04
C LEU A 48 10.42 -0.09 16.38
N VAL A 49 10.36 0.34 17.63
CA VAL A 49 9.53 1.48 18.03
C VAL A 49 10.48 2.64 18.31
N LEU A 50 10.28 3.76 17.63
CA LEU A 50 11.08 4.97 17.78
C LEU A 50 10.34 5.97 18.64
N MET A 51 11.02 6.58 19.61
CA MET A 51 10.46 7.65 20.43
C MET A 51 11.41 8.84 20.50
N GLY A 52 10.99 9.96 19.92
CA GLY A 52 11.70 11.24 19.98
C GLY A 52 11.12 12.16 21.05
N THR A 53 11.99 12.86 21.78
CA THR A 53 11.61 13.87 22.77
C THR A 53 11.77 15.28 22.20
N TYR A 54 11.19 16.27 22.89
CA TYR A 54 11.40 17.69 22.58
C TYR A 54 12.86 18.15 22.73
N SER A 55 13.67 17.46 23.53
CA SER A 55 15.12 17.71 23.63
C SER A 55 15.91 17.19 22.42
N GLY A 56 15.28 16.46 21.51
CA GLY A 56 15.91 15.83 20.34
C GLY A 56 16.51 14.45 20.60
N ASP A 57 16.46 13.96 21.84
CA ASP A 57 16.87 12.60 22.18
C ASP A 57 15.91 11.60 21.53
N VAL A 58 16.45 10.51 20.98
CA VAL A 58 15.69 9.43 20.36
C VAL A 58 16.03 8.09 21.00
N TYR A 59 14.99 7.35 21.35
CA TYR A 59 15.08 6.00 21.88
C TYR A 59 14.55 5.01 20.85
N LEU A 60 15.40 4.05 20.48
CA LEU A 60 15.09 3.01 19.51
C LEU A 60 14.87 1.71 20.29
N PHE A 61 13.62 1.29 20.43
CA PHE A 61 13.27 0.05 21.12
C PHE A 61 13.27 -1.12 20.14
N ASP A 62 14.23 -2.03 20.30
CA ASP A 62 14.44 -3.16 19.40
C ASP A 62 13.52 -4.32 19.71
N ILE A 63 12.31 -4.23 19.17
CA ILE A 63 11.25 -5.24 19.34
C ILE A 63 11.64 -6.57 18.68
N GLN A 64 12.44 -6.52 17.62
CA GLN A 64 12.91 -7.74 16.96
C GLN A 64 13.85 -8.53 17.86
N GLU A 65 14.77 -7.86 18.56
CA GLU A 65 15.71 -8.49 19.49
C GLU A 65 15.01 -8.93 20.78
N ASN A 66 14.11 -8.10 21.32
CA ASN A 66 13.43 -8.39 22.57
C ASN A 66 11.97 -7.93 22.55
N MET A 67 11.05 -8.89 22.48
CA MET A 67 9.60 -8.59 22.54
C MET A 67 9.13 -8.25 23.96
N ASP A 68 9.89 -8.63 25.00
CA ASP A 68 9.53 -8.36 26.39
C ASP A 68 9.64 -6.87 26.75
N LEU A 69 10.13 -6.03 25.83
CA LEU A 69 10.03 -4.57 25.95
C LEU A 69 8.56 -4.10 26.05
N PHE A 70 7.61 -4.84 25.46
CA PHE A 70 6.18 -4.56 25.60
C PHE A 70 5.59 -5.04 26.93
N THR A 71 5.89 -6.28 27.33
CA THR A 71 5.29 -6.94 28.49
C THR A 71 5.94 -6.47 29.80
N ASP A 72 7.27 -6.48 29.85
CA ASP A 72 8.05 -6.14 31.03
C ASP A 72 8.62 -4.73 30.94
N GLY A 73 9.02 -4.26 29.75
CA GLY A 73 9.66 -2.96 29.57
C GLY A 73 8.76 -1.73 29.75
N GLY A 74 7.44 -1.92 29.81
CA GLY A 74 6.46 -0.85 30.05
C GLY A 74 6.04 -0.07 28.79
N LEU A 75 6.50 -0.45 27.59
CA LEU A 75 6.11 0.20 26.34
C LEU A 75 4.60 0.20 26.10
N HIS A 76 3.92 -0.89 26.49
CA HIS A 76 2.46 -1.01 26.38
C HIS A 76 1.78 0.17 27.09
N SER A 77 2.12 0.40 28.36
CA SER A 77 1.55 1.51 29.16
C SER A 77 1.85 2.91 28.60
N LEU A 78 3.03 3.09 28.01
CA LEU A 78 3.46 4.38 27.47
C LEU A 78 2.64 4.74 26.20
N LEU A 79 2.46 3.78 25.30
CA LEU A 79 1.70 3.94 24.06
C LEU A 79 0.20 4.12 24.31
N GLU A 80 -0.36 3.46 25.32
CA GLU A 80 -1.77 3.59 25.73
C GLU A 80 -2.03 4.79 26.65
N SER A 81 -1.02 5.54 27.08
CA SER A 81 -1.19 6.66 28.01
C SER A 81 -2.03 7.79 27.39
N ASN A 82 -3.11 8.20 28.07
CA ASN A 82 -3.86 9.40 27.70
C ASN A 82 -3.14 10.70 28.11
N GLY A 83 -2.18 10.63 29.04
CA GLY A 83 -1.46 11.81 29.54
C GLY A 83 -0.34 12.29 28.63
N ILE A 84 0.05 11.48 27.64
CA ILE A 84 1.18 11.74 26.75
C ILE A 84 0.66 11.76 25.31
N LEU A 85 0.88 12.87 24.62
CA LEU A 85 0.52 13.02 23.23
C LEU A 85 1.56 12.32 22.34
N LYS A 86 1.12 11.41 21.47
CA LYS A 86 1.98 10.77 20.46
C LYS A 86 1.84 11.49 19.13
N VAL A 87 2.87 12.24 18.74
CA VAL A 87 2.97 12.86 17.42
C VAL A 87 3.50 11.83 16.43
N MET A 88 2.74 11.55 15.36
CA MET A 88 3.06 10.49 14.40
C MET A 88 2.85 10.97 12.97
N LYS A 89 3.37 10.23 11.99
CA LYS A 89 2.97 10.35 10.57
C LYS A 89 2.42 9.02 10.08
N GLY A 90 1.14 8.97 9.76
CA GLY A 90 0.48 7.77 9.22
C GLY A 90 0.20 6.70 10.29
N CYS A 91 -0.51 7.06 11.36
CA CYS A 91 -0.76 6.22 12.53
C CYS A 91 -1.59 4.95 12.25
N ARG A 92 -2.25 4.84 11.09
CA ARG A 92 -3.08 3.68 10.72
C ARG A 92 -2.29 2.37 10.76
N THR A 93 -1.17 2.31 10.06
CA THR A 93 -0.36 1.07 9.92
C THR A 93 0.29 0.71 11.25
N ASP A 94 0.79 1.71 11.97
CA ASP A 94 1.37 1.57 13.30
C ASP A 94 0.33 1.01 14.28
N SER A 95 -0.86 1.62 14.33
CA SER A 95 -1.97 1.18 15.20
C SER A 95 -2.41 -0.25 14.87
N TYR A 96 -2.62 -0.56 13.59
CA TYR A 96 -2.98 -1.90 13.13
C TYR A 96 -1.95 -2.95 13.61
N THR A 97 -0.67 -2.66 13.44
CA THR A 97 0.42 -3.60 13.75
C THR A 97 0.57 -3.80 15.25
N LEU A 98 0.58 -2.69 16.01
CA LEU A 98 0.63 -2.70 17.47
C LEU A 98 -0.53 -3.48 18.09
N TYR A 99 -1.76 -3.27 17.61
CA TYR A 99 -2.92 -3.99 18.10
C TYR A 99 -2.90 -5.47 17.72
N LYS A 100 -2.55 -5.79 16.47
CA LYS A 100 -2.57 -7.17 15.97
C LYS A 100 -1.51 -8.05 16.66
N GLN A 101 -0.30 -7.53 16.85
CA GLN A 101 0.82 -8.31 17.41
C GLN A 101 0.90 -8.24 18.93
N PHE A 102 0.64 -7.07 19.52
CA PHE A 102 0.91 -6.82 20.95
C PHE A 102 -0.31 -6.40 21.75
N LYS A 103 -1.49 -6.30 21.13
CA LYS A 103 -2.74 -5.85 21.77
C LYS A 103 -2.60 -4.48 22.43
N VAL A 104 -1.81 -3.60 21.82
CA VAL A 104 -1.67 -2.19 22.20
C VAL A 104 -2.68 -1.36 21.43
N THR A 105 -3.46 -0.54 22.13
CA THR A 105 -4.38 0.45 21.54
C THR A 105 -3.80 1.86 21.73
N LEU A 106 -3.33 2.48 20.64
CA LEU A 106 -2.81 3.85 20.72
C LEU A 106 -3.89 4.82 21.22
N HIS A 107 -3.53 5.67 22.18
CA HIS A 107 -4.40 6.75 22.67
C HIS A 107 -3.75 8.11 22.48
N ASN A 108 -4.49 9.22 22.56
CA ASN A 108 -3.93 10.59 22.51
C ASN A 108 -2.88 10.79 21.39
N VAL A 109 -3.29 10.56 20.15
CA VAL A 109 -2.43 10.66 18.95
C VAL A 109 -2.68 12.00 18.26
N PHE A 110 -1.60 12.61 17.75
CA PHE A 110 -1.64 13.70 16.80
C PHE A 110 -0.91 13.26 15.53
N ASP A 111 -1.63 13.03 14.45
CA ASP A 111 -1.01 12.63 13.18
C ASP A 111 -0.78 13.86 12.29
N VAL A 112 0.47 14.16 11.97
CA VAL A 112 0.85 15.34 11.17
C VAL A 112 0.29 15.30 9.75
N LYS A 113 0.13 14.10 9.16
CA LYS A 113 -0.43 13.97 7.82
C LYS A 113 -1.95 14.13 7.83
N ILE A 114 -2.62 13.61 8.86
CA ILE A 114 -4.07 13.80 9.01
C ILE A 114 -4.38 15.26 9.34
N ALA A 115 -3.54 15.94 10.13
CA ALA A 115 -3.66 17.37 10.38
C ALA A 115 -3.54 18.19 9.08
N ASP A 116 -2.55 17.87 8.23
CA ASP A 116 -2.43 18.48 6.90
C ASP A 116 -3.68 18.24 6.06
N ASP A 117 -4.19 17.00 6.01
CA ASP A 117 -5.39 16.64 5.24
C ASP A 117 -6.62 17.41 5.72
N VAL A 118 -6.82 17.55 7.04
CA VAL A 118 -7.93 18.31 7.60
C VAL A 118 -7.83 19.81 7.26
N ILE A 119 -6.62 20.37 7.21
CA ILE A 119 -6.38 21.75 6.78
C ILE A 119 -6.70 21.91 5.28
N GLU A 120 -6.28 20.96 4.43
CA GLU A 120 -6.59 20.97 3.00
C GLU A 120 -8.09 20.84 2.73
N GLU A 121 -8.79 19.95 3.46
CA GLU A 121 -10.26 19.83 3.40
C GLU A 121 -10.95 21.15 3.76
N HIS A 122 -10.47 21.82 4.81
CA HIS A 122 -10.98 23.14 5.20
C HIS A 122 -10.77 24.19 4.10
N ASN A 123 -9.65 24.10 3.37
CA ASN A 123 -9.34 24.97 2.23
C ASN A 123 -10.07 24.56 0.93
N GLY A 124 -10.95 23.55 0.97
CA GLY A 124 -11.81 23.16 -0.14
C GLY A 124 -11.30 21.99 -0.99
N ARG A 125 -10.20 21.34 -0.60
CA ARG A 125 -9.71 20.12 -1.28
C ARG A 125 -10.58 18.91 -0.94
N LEU A 126 -10.94 18.13 -1.95
CA LEU A 126 -11.61 16.84 -1.76
C LEU A 126 -10.63 15.66 -1.75
N LEU A 127 -9.46 15.81 -2.39
CA LEU A 127 -8.43 14.79 -2.48
C LEU A 127 -7.06 15.33 -2.05
N HIS A 128 -6.38 14.55 -1.20
CA HIS A 128 -5.13 14.98 -0.59
C HIS A 128 -3.94 14.28 -1.20
N GLN A 129 -2.81 14.96 -1.36
CA GLN A 129 -1.57 14.35 -1.84
C GLN A 129 -1.03 13.32 -0.82
N ARG A 130 -0.29 12.33 -1.32
CA ARG A 130 0.40 11.33 -0.48
C ARG A 130 1.80 11.81 -0.16
N LEU A 131 1.90 12.76 0.77
CA LEU A 131 3.17 13.38 1.14
C LEU A 131 4.02 12.50 2.06
N ASN A 132 5.30 12.39 1.75
CA ASN A 132 6.32 11.90 2.67
C ASN A 132 6.66 12.99 3.71
N ILE A 133 7.49 12.66 4.71
CA ILE A 133 7.74 13.59 5.83
C ILE A 133 8.55 14.81 5.38
N GLN A 134 9.47 14.66 4.43
CA GLN A 134 10.21 15.77 3.84
C GLN A 134 9.26 16.72 3.09
N GLU A 135 8.40 16.18 2.23
CA GLU A 135 7.44 16.99 1.47
C GLU A 135 6.48 17.73 2.41
N LEU A 136 6.06 17.12 3.52
CA LEU A 136 5.29 17.80 4.57
C LEU A 136 6.09 18.95 5.21
N CYS A 137 7.35 18.71 5.57
CA CYS A 137 8.22 19.74 6.14
C CYS A 137 8.44 20.91 5.17
N GLU A 138 8.61 20.62 3.87
CA GLU A 138 8.75 21.62 2.81
C GLU A 138 7.45 22.43 2.63
N LYS A 139 6.30 21.75 2.51
CA LYS A 139 4.97 22.38 2.38
C LYS A 139 4.69 23.35 3.53
N HIS A 140 5.07 22.99 4.75
CA HIS A 140 4.83 23.80 5.94
C HIS A 140 5.98 24.74 6.32
N SER A 141 6.99 24.88 5.45
CA SER A 141 8.18 25.73 5.66
C SER A 141 8.94 25.45 6.95
N THR A 142 8.94 24.19 7.39
CA THR A 142 9.68 23.71 8.57
C THR A 142 10.96 22.96 8.20
N TYR A 143 11.16 22.65 6.91
CA TYR A 143 12.29 21.88 6.41
C TYR A 143 13.66 22.42 6.86
N SER A 144 13.89 23.74 6.74
CA SER A 144 15.15 24.37 7.18
C SER A 144 15.36 24.37 8.70
N GLN A 145 14.30 24.15 9.49
CA GLN A 145 14.34 24.10 10.96
C GLN A 145 14.49 22.66 11.47
N VAL A 146 14.12 21.66 10.65
CA VAL A 146 14.31 20.24 10.93
C VAL A 146 15.77 19.81 10.71
N LEU A 147 16.49 20.50 9.81
CA LEU A 147 17.91 20.24 9.53
C LEU A 147 18.84 20.93 10.55
N TYR A 148 18.86 20.45 11.79
CA TYR A 148 20.02 20.64 12.66
C TYR A 148 20.95 19.42 12.52
N SER A 149 22.17 19.67 12.03
CA SER A 149 23.34 18.77 11.85
C SER A 149 23.53 18.10 10.47
N ASN A 150 24.45 18.71 9.71
CA ASN A 150 25.42 18.19 8.73
C ASN A 150 25.02 17.21 7.59
N GLU A 151 25.34 17.70 6.38
CA GLU A 151 25.81 17.02 5.15
C GLU A 151 24.91 16.05 4.35
N ASN A 152 23.92 15.34 4.89
CA ASN A 152 23.24 14.31 4.07
C ASN A 152 21.75 14.60 3.75
N ILE A 153 21.53 15.54 2.83
CA ILE A 153 20.22 15.79 2.19
C ILE A 153 19.80 14.61 1.28
N GLU A 154 20.76 13.81 0.80
CA GLU A 154 20.52 12.66 -0.06
C GLU A 154 20.08 11.40 0.73
N ASP A 155 20.48 11.28 2.01
CA ASP A 155 20.10 10.17 2.88
C ASP A 155 18.59 10.13 3.16
N PHE A 156 17.94 11.28 3.20
CA PHE A 156 16.51 11.35 3.48
C PHE A 156 15.64 10.84 2.31
N LYS A 157 16.17 10.93 1.07
CA LYS A 157 15.45 10.58 -0.17
C LYS A 157 15.41 9.08 -0.46
N GLU A 158 16.41 8.32 0.00
CA GLU A 158 16.61 6.92 -0.38
C GLU A 158 16.09 5.92 0.67
N GLN A 159 15.84 6.36 1.92
CA GLN A 159 15.74 5.47 3.07
C GLN A 159 14.33 4.94 3.42
N SER A 160 13.24 5.59 2.98
CA SER A 160 11.87 5.12 3.32
C SER A 160 11.28 4.07 2.39
N ALA A 161 11.79 3.94 1.15
CA ALA A 161 11.26 3.00 0.16
C ALA A 161 12.22 1.86 -0.23
N ALA A 162 13.54 2.09 -0.22
CA ALA A 162 14.49 1.15 -0.84
C ALA A 162 15.11 0.12 0.12
N ARG A 163 14.87 0.21 1.44
CA ARG A 163 15.68 -0.52 2.44
C ARG A 163 14.86 -1.20 3.55
N THR A 164 13.63 -1.62 3.28
CA THR A 164 12.78 -2.30 4.29
C THR A 164 13.37 -3.62 4.80
N GLU A 165 14.16 -4.33 4.00
CA GLU A 165 14.90 -5.52 4.49
C GLU A 165 16.06 -5.16 5.44
N LEU A 166 16.68 -3.97 5.30
CA LEU A 166 17.78 -3.55 6.19
C LEU A 166 17.31 -3.39 7.63
N TRP A 167 16.08 -2.94 7.87
CA TRP A 167 15.53 -2.81 9.23
C TRP A 167 15.37 -4.16 9.95
N GLY A 168 15.42 -5.27 9.21
CA GLY A 168 15.45 -6.62 9.74
C GLY A 168 16.85 -7.13 10.09
N THR A 169 17.92 -6.42 9.70
CA THR A 169 19.31 -6.84 9.93
C THR A 169 19.79 -6.46 11.33
N ARG A 170 20.62 -7.32 11.94
CA ARG A 170 21.25 -7.08 13.25
C ARG A 170 22.74 -7.47 13.20
N PRO A 171 23.61 -6.78 13.97
CA PRO A 171 23.31 -5.61 14.82
C PRO A 171 22.99 -4.35 14.00
N LEU A 172 22.25 -3.40 14.59
CA LEU A 172 21.99 -2.10 13.96
C LEU A 172 23.30 -1.29 13.89
N THR A 173 23.59 -0.70 12.74
CA THR A 173 24.74 0.20 12.60
C THR A 173 24.41 1.61 13.11
N ALA A 174 25.43 2.41 13.42
CA ALA A 174 25.25 3.80 13.83
C ALA A 174 24.49 4.62 12.77
N ASP A 175 24.79 4.39 11.49
CA ASP A 175 24.10 5.06 10.38
C ASP A 175 22.61 4.69 10.34
N MET A 176 22.28 3.40 10.50
CA MET A 176 20.89 2.96 10.57
C MET A 176 20.14 3.60 11.74
N MET A 177 20.79 3.72 12.91
CA MET A 177 20.19 4.35 14.08
C MET A 177 19.96 5.84 13.85
N SER A 178 20.94 6.56 13.31
CA SER A 178 20.84 7.98 12.97
C SER A 178 19.73 8.24 11.93
N SER A 179 19.68 7.43 10.88
CA SER A 179 18.63 7.43 9.87
C SER A 179 17.24 7.23 10.45
N ALA A 180 17.06 6.21 11.30
CA ALA A 180 15.78 5.96 11.96
C ALA A 180 15.39 7.13 12.86
N ALA A 181 16.34 7.70 13.61
CA ALA A 181 16.09 8.82 14.52
C ALA A 181 15.56 10.07 13.79
N ASN A 182 15.99 10.31 12.55
CA ASN A 182 15.53 11.44 11.75
C ASN A 182 14.03 11.36 11.42
N LEU A 183 13.42 10.16 11.38
CA LEU A 183 11.98 10.00 11.13
C LEU A 183 11.11 10.62 12.24
N VAL A 184 11.55 10.56 13.49
CA VAL A 184 10.82 11.13 14.63
C VAL A 184 11.27 12.56 14.97
N ARG A 185 12.55 12.90 14.73
CA ARG A 185 13.05 14.29 14.86
C ARG A 185 12.37 15.26 13.90
N ALA A 186 12.00 14.79 12.70
CA ALA A 186 11.30 15.63 11.73
C ALA A 186 9.86 16.00 12.17
N LEU A 187 9.26 15.28 13.12
CA LEU A 187 7.89 15.51 13.57
C LEU A 187 7.77 16.63 14.60
N ILE A 188 8.70 16.70 15.56
CA ILE A 188 8.67 17.66 16.67
C ILE A 188 10.02 18.40 16.81
N PRO A 189 10.02 19.66 17.27
CA PRO A 189 8.85 20.46 17.63
C PRO A 189 8.18 21.12 16.41
N HIS A 190 8.95 21.42 15.36
CA HIS A 190 8.58 22.41 14.36
C HIS A 190 7.35 22.04 13.52
N LEU A 191 7.30 20.84 12.94
CA LEU A 191 6.18 20.44 12.08
C LEU A 191 4.89 20.31 12.88
N TYR A 192 4.94 19.64 14.03
CA TYR A 192 3.82 19.52 14.96
C TYR A 192 3.28 20.87 15.39
N GLU A 193 4.12 21.78 15.89
CA GLU A 193 3.66 23.08 16.39
C GLU A 193 3.04 23.93 15.29
N LYS A 194 3.62 23.89 14.08
CA LYS A 194 3.08 24.59 12.92
C LYS A 194 1.68 24.10 12.58
N LEU A 195 1.51 22.79 12.46
CA LEU A 195 0.22 22.18 12.14
C LEU A 195 -0.80 22.37 13.26
N LYS A 196 -0.39 22.19 14.51
CA LYS A 196 -1.24 22.43 15.69
C LYS A 196 -1.78 23.85 15.70
N CYS A 197 -0.91 24.84 15.49
CA CYS A 197 -1.32 26.23 15.42
C CYS A 197 -2.33 26.48 14.28
N CYS A 198 -2.13 25.86 13.11
CA CYS A 198 -3.10 25.92 12.02
C CYS A 198 -4.45 25.28 12.37
N ILE A 199 -4.45 24.14 13.05
CA ILE A 199 -5.67 23.46 13.50
C ILE A 199 -6.44 24.32 14.52
N GLU A 200 -5.74 24.86 15.52
CA GLU A 200 -6.33 25.70 16.57
C GLU A 200 -6.89 27.02 16.00
N ASN A 201 -6.13 27.69 15.14
CA ASN A 201 -6.56 28.97 14.54
C ASN A 201 -7.81 28.82 13.66
N ASN A 202 -8.03 27.64 13.07
CA ASN A 202 -9.20 27.34 12.23
C ASN A 202 -10.27 26.52 12.96
N GLN A 203 -10.11 26.26 14.27
CA GLN A 203 -11.06 25.50 15.12
C GLN A 203 -11.38 24.09 14.57
N LEU A 204 -10.35 23.39 14.10
CA LEU A 204 -10.46 22.09 13.43
C LEU A 204 -10.22 20.88 14.34
N GLU A 205 -10.08 21.08 15.65
CA GLU A 205 -9.67 20.04 16.62
C GLU A 205 -10.65 18.86 16.64
N LYS A 206 -11.95 19.14 16.53
CA LYS A 206 -12.98 18.10 16.48
C LYS A 206 -12.83 17.22 15.24
N PHE A 207 -12.67 17.83 14.07
CA PHE A 207 -12.49 17.11 12.81
C PHE A 207 -11.21 16.29 12.82
N LEU A 208 -10.11 16.88 13.31
CA LEU A 208 -8.84 16.16 13.46
C LEU A 208 -8.99 14.95 14.37
N THR A 209 -9.63 15.11 15.53
CA THR A 209 -9.85 14.02 16.49
C THR A 209 -10.68 12.89 15.86
N GLU A 210 -11.75 13.24 15.14
CA GLU A 210 -12.58 12.25 14.43
C GLU A 210 -11.78 11.48 13.37
N ARG A 211 -10.98 12.17 12.54
CA ARG A 211 -10.15 11.54 11.50
C ARG A 211 -9.04 10.67 12.07
N ILE A 212 -8.39 11.09 13.15
CA ILE A 212 -7.37 10.28 13.84
C ILE A 212 -8.00 9.02 14.42
N GLN A 213 -9.19 9.14 15.03
CA GLN A 213 -9.86 8.00 15.64
C GLN A 213 -10.21 6.92 14.60
N GLU A 214 -10.65 7.32 13.40
CA GLU A 214 -10.90 6.38 12.29
C GLU A 214 -9.65 5.58 11.91
N GLU A 215 -8.47 6.19 11.90
CA GLU A 215 -7.22 5.52 11.56
C GLU A 215 -6.72 4.61 12.68
N VAL A 216 -6.78 5.09 13.93
CA VAL A 216 -6.33 4.32 15.10
C VAL A 216 -7.19 3.08 15.32
N THR A 217 -8.51 3.19 15.14
CA THR A 217 -9.46 2.08 15.39
C THR A 217 -9.77 1.23 14.16
N CYS A 218 -9.03 1.40 13.06
CA CYS A 218 -9.34 0.76 11.78
C CYS A 218 -9.45 -0.79 11.80
N CYS A 219 -8.83 -1.46 12.77
CA CYS A 219 -8.92 -2.91 12.96
C CYS A 219 -9.88 -3.36 14.07
N GLN A 220 -10.44 -2.41 14.82
CA GLN A 220 -11.31 -2.64 15.97
C GLN A 220 -12.77 -2.29 15.66
N ASP A 221 -13.01 -1.33 14.77
CA ASP A 221 -14.33 -0.82 14.40
C ASP A 221 -14.55 -0.94 12.88
N HIS A 222 -15.16 -2.07 12.47
CA HIS A 222 -15.41 -2.38 11.07
C HIS A 222 -16.34 -1.36 10.42
N ASP A 223 -17.44 -1.00 11.07
CA ASP A 223 -18.46 -0.11 10.51
C ASP A 223 -17.89 1.29 10.26
N ARG A 224 -17.13 1.82 11.21
CA ARG A 224 -16.44 3.12 11.05
C ARG A 224 -15.41 3.08 9.92
N ASN A 225 -14.67 1.97 9.80
CA ASN A 225 -13.71 1.78 8.72
C ASN A 225 -14.40 1.76 7.35
N GLU A 226 -15.54 1.09 7.21
CA GLU A 226 -16.32 1.09 5.97
C GLU A 226 -16.91 2.48 5.66
N GLN A 227 -17.42 3.21 6.66
CA GLN A 227 -17.87 4.59 6.47
C GLN A 227 -16.75 5.51 5.98
N GLN A 228 -15.54 5.35 6.52
CA GLN A 228 -14.37 6.11 6.06
C GLN A 228 -14.01 5.79 4.61
N LYS A 229 -13.99 4.51 4.24
CA LYS A 229 -13.75 4.07 2.85
C LYS A 229 -14.79 4.65 1.90
N GLN A 230 -16.07 4.58 2.28
CA GLN A 230 -17.16 5.14 1.49
C GLN A 230 -17.01 6.65 1.32
N ARG A 231 -16.69 7.41 2.38
CA ARG A 231 -16.46 8.85 2.28
C ARG A 231 -15.31 9.21 1.33
N ARG A 232 -14.20 8.47 1.39
CA ARG A 232 -13.06 8.64 0.46
C ARG A 232 -13.47 8.36 -0.98
N LYS A 233 -14.26 7.30 -1.19
CA LYS A 233 -14.84 6.95 -2.49
C LYS A 233 -15.76 8.06 -2.99
N ASP A 234 -16.68 8.55 -2.17
CA ASP A 234 -17.62 9.61 -2.55
C ASP A 234 -16.90 10.90 -2.95
N ASN A 235 -15.84 11.28 -2.22
CA ASN A 235 -15.02 12.44 -2.57
C ASN A 235 -14.28 12.24 -3.91
N LEU A 236 -13.69 11.07 -4.13
CA LEU A 236 -13.08 10.71 -5.41
C LEU A 236 -14.09 10.84 -6.56
N MET A 237 -15.27 10.22 -6.38
CA MET A 237 -16.33 10.24 -7.39
C MET A 237 -16.81 11.65 -7.67
N LYS A 238 -17.00 12.51 -6.66
CA LYS A 238 -17.39 13.92 -6.87
C LYS A 238 -16.42 14.67 -7.77
N VAL A 239 -15.12 14.47 -7.57
CA VAL A 239 -14.09 15.10 -8.40
C VAL A 239 -14.15 14.55 -9.83
N ILE A 240 -14.31 13.23 -10.01
CA ILE A 240 -14.44 12.64 -11.36
C ILE A 240 -15.69 13.16 -12.09
N HIS A 241 -16.84 13.28 -11.42
CA HIS A 241 -18.03 13.86 -12.05
C HIS A 241 -17.81 15.33 -12.44
N SER A 242 -17.15 16.11 -11.58
CA SER A 242 -16.76 17.50 -11.89
C SER A 242 -15.85 17.59 -13.12
N ILE A 243 -14.90 16.64 -13.27
CA ILE A 243 -14.06 16.54 -14.46
C ILE A 243 -14.93 16.33 -15.71
N ASN A 244 -15.85 15.37 -15.67
CA ASN A 244 -16.72 15.04 -16.81
C ASN A 244 -17.64 16.21 -17.22
N ASP A 245 -18.12 16.99 -16.24
CA ASP A 245 -18.98 18.15 -16.50
C ASP A 245 -18.21 19.35 -17.07
N GLN A 246 -16.94 19.53 -16.69
CA GLN A 246 -16.17 20.75 -16.96
C GLN A 246 -15.16 20.62 -18.10
N LEU A 247 -14.62 19.44 -18.37
CA LEU A 247 -13.56 19.26 -19.36
C LEU A 247 -14.12 18.94 -20.74
N LYS A 248 -13.55 19.59 -21.78
CA LYS A 248 -13.92 19.33 -23.17
C LYS A 248 -13.45 17.93 -23.57
N THR A 249 -14.11 17.33 -24.56
CA THR A 249 -13.79 16.01 -25.12
C THR A 249 -12.34 15.81 -25.61
N SER A 250 -11.52 16.86 -25.63
CA SER A 250 -10.11 16.82 -26.04
C SER A 250 -9.09 17.08 -24.91
N THR A 251 -9.52 17.25 -23.64
CA THR A 251 -8.58 17.50 -22.54
C THR A 251 -7.73 16.26 -22.28
N LYS A 252 -6.40 16.41 -22.30
CA LYS A 252 -5.45 15.32 -22.04
C LYS A 252 -5.05 15.30 -20.57
N TYR A 253 -4.62 14.13 -20.11
CA TYR A 253 -4.03 13.95 -18.78
C TYR A 253 -2.81 14.87 -18.50
N SER A 254 -2.06 15.23 -19.56
CA SER A 254 -0.96 16.20 -19.50
C SER A 254 -1.41 17.63 -19.23
N ASP A 255 -2.68 17.94 -19.46
CA ASP A 255 -3.24 19.29 -19.35
C ASP A 255 -3.73 19.57 -17.91
N LEU A 256 -3.78 18.54 -17.07
CA LEU A 256 -4.14 18.65 -15.66
C LEU A 256 -2.95 19.15 -14.82
N THR A 257 -3.20 20.09 -13.91
CA THR A 257 -2.20 20.59 -12.97
C THR A 257 -1.73 19.48 -12.05
N VAL A 258 -0.40 19.37 -11.85
CA VAL A 258 0.26 18.26 -11.13
C VAL A 258 -0.36 17.97 -9.75
N ASP A 259 -0.77 19.01 -9.05
CA ASP A 259 -1.22 18.92 -7.65
C ASP A 259 -2.74 19.01 -7.48
N SER A 260 -3.53 19.00 -8.56
CA SER A 260 -4.97 19.23 -8.48
C SER A 260 -5.76 18.00 -8.05
N ASP A 261 -6.98 18.23 -7.54
CA ASP A 261 -7.89 17.12 -7.20
C ASP A 261 -8.18 16.26 -8.43
N GLU A 262 -8.33 16.88 -9.60
CA GLU A 262 -8.60 16.19 -10.86
C GLU A 262 -7.48 15.22 -11.23
N LYS A 263 -6.22 15.67 -11.11
CA LYS A 263 -5.05 14.83 -11.38
C LYS A 263 -5.02 13.63 -10.44
N LEU A 264 -5.17 13.89 -9.15
CA LEU A 264 -5.21 12.85 -8.12
C LEU A 264 -6.39 11.90 -8.32
N ALA A 265 -7.53 12.39 -8.80
CA ALA A 265 -8.70 11.58 -9.06
C ALA A 265 -8.46 10.62 -10.22
N VAL A 266 -7.91 11.11 -11.34
CA VAL A 266 -7.55 10.28 -12.49
C VAL A 266 -6.50 9.23 -12.12
N ASP A 267 -5.55 9.58 -11.25
CA ASP A 267 -4.52 8.64 -10.77
C ASP A 267 -5.08 7.54 -9.84
N ARG A 268 -6.22 7.79 -9.20
CA ARG A 268 -6.81 6.93 -8.15
C ARG A 268 -8.08 6.20 -8.57
N VAL A 269 -8.73 6.61 -9.66
CA VAL A 269 -9.99 6.01 -10.10
C VAL A 269 -9.72 4.64 -10.72
N ASN A 270 -10.26 3.59 -10.10
CA ASN A 270 -10.11 2.25 -10.64
C ASN A 270 -10.58 2.22 -12.09
N TYR A 271 -9.86 1.52 -12.95
CA TYR A 271 -10.16 1.50 -14.38
C TYR A 271 -11.62 1.13 -14.67
N TRP A 272 -12.18 0.13 -13.98
CA TRP A 272 -13.58 -0.27 -14.18
C TRP A 272 -14.57 0.81 -13.71
N GLU A 273 -14.29 1.54 -12.64
CA GLU A 273 -15.13 2.65 -12.17
C GLU A 273 -15.07 3.85 -13.13
N ALA A 274 -13.88 4.13 -13.70
CA ALA A 274 -13.73 5.13 -14.75
C ALA A 274 -14.49 4.74 -16.02
N LYS A 275 -14.53 3.43 -16.34
CA LYS A 275 -15.22 2.89 -17.51
C LYS A 275 -16.74 2.91 -17.37
N ASP A 276 -17.29 2.57 -16.20
CA ASP A 276 -18.74 2.64 -15.93
C ASP A 276 -19.31 4.05 -16.09
N MET A 277 -18.50 5.07 -15.81
CA MET A 277 -18.85 6.48 -16.03
C MET A 277 -18.78 6.92 -17.49
N THR A 278 -17.99 6.24 -18.32
CA THR A 278 -17.92 6.44 -19.76
C THR A 278 -18.83 5.42 -20.45
N GLU A 279 -20.15 5.67 -20.44
CA GLU A 279 -21.22 4.85 -21.06
C GLU A 279 -20.74 3.62 -21.85
N SER A 280 -20.39 2.51 -21.20
CA SER A 280 -20.29 1.20 -21.89
C SER A 280 -20.17 0.01 -20.94
N LYS A 281 -21.36 -0.52 -20.61
CA LYS A 281 -21.66 -1.89 -20.16
C LYS A 281 -20.95 -2.38 -18.90
N GLU A 282 -21.76 -2.82 -17.94
CA GLU A 282 -21.34 -3.69 -16.84
C GLU A 282 -20.42 -4.82 -17.36
N PRO A 283 -19.35 -5.14 -16.63
CA PRO A 283 -18.45 -6.23 -16.99
C PRO A 283 -19.23 -7.52 -17.11
N LYS A 284 -19.08 -8.20 -18.24
CA LYS A 284 -19.75 -9.47 -18.46
C LYS A 284 -18.86 -10.60 -17.98
N ASP A 285 -19.35 -11.36 -17.01
CA ASP A 285 -18.84 -12.69 -16.69
C ASP A 285 -19.57 -13.70 -17.57
N VAL A 286 -18.88 -14.25 -18.56
CA VAL A 286 -19.48 -15.16 -19.54
C VAL A 286 -18.82 -16.52 -19.45
N LEU A 287 -19.61 -17.55 -19.15
CA LEU A 287 -19.18 -18.95 -19.27
C LEU A 287 -19.42 -19.44 -20.70
N ILE A 288 -18.39 -20.00 -21.32
CA ILE A 288 -18.40 -20.54 -22.68
C ILE A 288 -18.25 -22.05 -22.60
N THR A 289 -19.31 -22.76 -23.00
CA THR A 289 -19.40 -24.22 -22.98
C THR A 289 -19.67 -24.83 -24.36
N ASP A 290 -19.68 -24.02 -25.43
CA ASP A 290 -19.87 -24.54 -26.79
C ASP A 290 -19.03 -23.78 -27.82
N SER A 291 -18.64 -24.49 -28.89
CA SER A 291 -17.73 -23.95 -29.91
C SER A 291 -18.34 -22.87 -30.79
N GLN A 292 -19.66 -22.78 -30.92
CA GLN A 292 -20.28 -21.72 -31.70
C GLN A 292 -20.22 -20.38 -30.97
N HIS A 293 -20.62 -20.36 -29.70
CA HIS A 293 -20.48 -19.18 -28.84
C HIS A 293 -19.00 -18.80 -28.65
N CYS A 294 -18.12 -19.78 -28.55
CA CYS A 294 -16.67 -19.55 -28.49
C CYS A 294 -16.15 -18.76 -29.68
N LYS A 295 -16.55 -19.08 -30.92
CA LYS A 295 -16.14 -18.32 -32.12
C LYS A 295 -16.56 -16.85 -32.04
N GLU A 296 -17.76 -16.58 -31.54
CA GLU A 296 -18.29 -15.22 -31.40
C GLU A 296 -17.46 -14.42 -30.39
N VAL A 297 -17.18 -15.03 -29.23
CA VAL A 297 -16.33 -14.44 -28.19
C VAL A 297 -14.91 -14.24 -28.70
N VAL A 298 -14.29 -15.24 -29.33
CA VAL A 298 -12.94 -15.15 -29.92
C VAL A 298 -12.87 -14.05 -30.98
N SER A 299 -13.92 -13.84 -31.79
CA SER A 299 -13.96 -12.74 -32.76
C SER A 299 -13.97 -11.36 -32.10
N THR A 300 -14.49 -11.27 -30.88
CA THR A 300 -14.49 -10.06 -30.07
C THR A 300 -13.12 -9.86 -29.42
N LEU A 301 -12.59 -10.89 -28.78
CA LEU A 301 -11.27 -10.87 -28.13
C LEU A 301 -10.12 -10.60 -29.11
N ASN A 302 -10.27 -11.01 -30.38
CA ASN A 302 -9.29 -10.69 -31.43
C ASN A 302 -9.16 -9.19 -31.76
N ARG A 303 -10.08 -8.35 -31.26
CA ARG A 303 -10.01 -6.89 -31.42
C ARG A 303 -9.20 -6.22 -30.30
N GLU A 304 -8.94 -6.93 -29.22
CA GLU A 304 -8.15 -6.44 -28.10
C GLU A 304 -6.66 -6.46 -28.45
N SER A 305 -5.91 -5.45 -28.01
CA SER A 305 -4.45 -5.43 -28.14
C SER A 305 -3.75 -6.20 -27.01
N VAL A 306 -4.43 -6.37 -25.87
CA VAL A 306 -3.93 -7.05 -24.68
C VAL A 306 -5.05 -7.83 -24.03
N LEU A 307 -4.74 -9.04 -23.57
CA LEU A 307 -5.64 -9.89 -22.80
C LEU A 307 -4.92 -10.36 -21.54
N ALA A 308 -5.59 -10.27 -20.39
CA ALA A 308 -5.18 -11.03 -19.21
C ALA A 308 -5.58 -12.50 -19.43
N VAL A 309 -4.67 -13.44 -19.26
CA VAL A 309 -4.95 -14.87 -19.46
C VAL A 309 -4.53 -15.66 -18.22
N HIS A 310 -5.40 -16.55 -17.77
CA HIS A 310 -5.10 -17.48 -16.68
C HIS A 310 -5.65 -18.88 -17.00
N CYS A 311 -4.81 -19.91 -16.88
CA CYS A 311 -5.25 -21.29 -17.01
C CYS A 311 -5.48 -21.91 -15.62
N LEU A 312 -6.70 -22.40 -15.36
CA LEU A 312 -6.96 -23.22 -14.19
C LEU A 312 -6.69 -24.68 -14.52
N ILE A 313 -5.80 -25.28 -13.74
CA ILE A 313 -5.30 -26.63 -13.96
C ILE A 313 -5.55 -27.43 -12.68
N LEU A 314 -6.33 -28.51 -12.78
CA LEU A 314 -6.56 -29.43 -11.65
C LEU A 314 -5.43 -30.45 -11.56
N ASP A 315 -4.72 -30.45 -10.43
CA ASP A 315 -3.67 -31.41 -10.13
C ASP A 315 -4.25 -32.73 -9.61
N LYS A 316 -4.48 -33.67 -10.53
CA LYS A 316 -4.66 -35.10 -10.23
C LYS A 316 -3.55 -35.93 -10.90
N GLY A 317 -2.29 -35.70 -10.53
CA GLY A 317 -1.11 -36.49 -10.95
C GLY A 317 0.00 -35.70 -11.66
N PHE A 318 0.99 -36.40 -12.25
CA PHE A 318 2.17 -35.81 -12.92
C PHE A 318 1.86 -34.93 -14.17
N ILE A 319 0.59 -34.85 -14.58
CA ILE A 319 0.11 -34.08 -15.72
C ILE A 319 -1.22 -33.44 -15.28
N GLY A 320 -1.17 -32.20 -14.78
CA GLY A 320 -2.39 -31.47 -14.40
C GLY A 320 -3.35 -31.33 -15.58
N LYS A 321 -4.66 -31.44 -15.36
CA LYS A 321 -5.70 -31.34 -16.41
C LYS A 321 -6.15 -29.88 -16.53
N LEU A 322 -6.09 -29.29 -17.72
CA LEU A 322 -6.64 -27.95 -17.96
C LEU A 322 -8.16 -28.01 -17.82
N THR A 323 -8.73 -27.19 -16.96
CA THR A 323 -10.18 -27.13 -16.73
C THR A 323 -10.82 -25.88 -17.28
N LEU A 324 -10.29 -24.71 -16.91
CA LEU A 324 -10.76 -23.44 -17.45
C LEU A 324 -9.61 -22.66 -18.08
N VAL A 325 -9.93 -21.93 -19.13
CA VAL A 325 -9.11 -20.79 -19.56
C VAL A 325 -9.92 -19.54 -19.26
N LEU A 326 -9.34 -18.61 -18.50
CA LEU A 326 -9.93 -17.33 -18.19
C LEU A 326 -9.26 -16.25 -19.03
N MET A 327 -10.05 -15.39 -19.63
CA MET A 327 -9.56 -14.23 -20.37
C MET A 327 -10.25 -12.96 -19.86
N GLY A 328 -9.44 -12.02 -19.39
CA GLY A 328 -9.85 -10.68 -19.04
C GLY A 328 -9.46 -9.70 -20.14
N THR A 329 -10.38 -8.82 -20.52
CA THR A 329 -10.08 -7.71 -21.44
C THR A 329 -9.65 -6.48 -20.64
N TYR A 330 -9.10 -5.47 -21.34
CA TYR A 330 -8.95 -4.16 -20.70
C TYR A 330 -10.29 -3.62 -20.22
N SER A 331 -11.38 -3.86 -20.97
CA SER A 331 -12.74 -3.45 -20.61
C SER A 331 -13.29 -4.07 -19.32
N GLY A 332 -12.57 -5.00 -18.68
CA GLY A 332 -13.00 -5.67 -17.45
C GLY A 332 -13.98 -6.82 -17.68
N ASP A 333 -14.26 -7.18 -18.94
CA ASP A 333 -15.07 -8.36 -19.26
C ASP A 333 -14.25 -9.63 -18.99
N VAL A 334 -14.88 -10.64 -18.39
CA VAL A 334 -14.23 -11.90 -18.03
C VAL A 334 -14.92 -13.05 -18.75
N TYR A 335 -14.15 -13.78 -19.53
CA TYR A 335 -14.62 -14.93 -20.30
C TYR A 335 -14.01 -16.20 -19.72
N LEU A 336 -14.87 -17.13 -19.30
CA LEU A 336 -14.50 -18.41 -18.73
C LEU A 336 -14.78 -19.50 -19.75
N PHE A 337 -13.74 -20.07 -20.34
CA PHE A 337 -13.87 -21.16 -21.30
C PHE A 337 -13.77 -22.49 -20.57
N ASP A 338 -14.87 -23.26 -20.57
CA ASP A 338 -14.91 -24.58 -19.94
C ASP A 338 -14.27 -25.65 -20.83
N ILE A 339 -12.96 -25.84 -20.64
CA ILE A 339 -12.15 -26.82 -21.36
C ILE A 339 -12.36 -28.23 -20.83
N GLN A 340 -12.79 -28.39 -19.57
CA GLN A 340 -12.91 -29.69 -18.94
C GLN A 340 -13.90 -30.59 -19.68
N GLU A 341 -15.01 -30.00 -20.11
CA GLU A 341 -16.10 -30.67 -20.82
C GLU A 341 -16.07 -30.39 -22.33
N ASN A 342 -15.49 -29.27 -22.77
CA ASN A 342 -15.60 -28.78 -24.14
C ASN A 342 -14.20 -28.56 -24.75
N MET A 343 -13.52 -29.66 -25.11
CA MET A 343 -12.20 -29.58 -25.74
C MET A 343 -12.24 -29.02 -27.17
N ASP A 344 -13.40 -29.06 -27.82
CA ASP A 344 -13.66 -28.51 -29.15
C ASP A 344 -13.57 -26.97 -29.18
N LEU A 345 -13.57 -26.29 -28.03
CA LEU A 345 -13.30 -24.86 -27.95
C LEU A 345 -11.91 -24.50 -28.51
N PHE A 346 -10.93 -25.41 -28.42
CA PHE A 346 -9.62 -25.23 -29.05
C PHE A 346 -9.63 -25.50 -30.56
N THR A 347 -10.22 -26.62 -30.98
CA THR A 347 -10.18 -27.04 -32.39
C THR A 347 -11.14 -26.26 -33.27
N ASP A 348 -12.36 -26.05 -32.77
CA ASP A 348 -13.46 -25.48 -33.52
C ASP A 348 -13.82 -24.08 -33.02
N GLY A 349 -13.64 -23.80 -31.72
CA GLY A 349 -13.98 -22.50 -31.11
C GLY A 349 -13.00 -21.35 -31.42
N GLY A 350 -11.82 -21.64 -31.94
CA GLY A 350 -10.82 -20.64 -32.33
C GLY A 350 -9.87 -20.19 -31.21
N LEU A 351 -9.98 -20.76 -30.00
CA LEU A 351 -9.05 -20.46 -28.90
C LEU A 351 -7.59 -20.74 -29.24
N HIS A 352 -7.34 -21.77 -30.05
CA HIS A 352 -5.99 -22.10 -30.53
C HIS A 352 -5.37 -20.89 -31.23
N SER A 353 -6.06 -20.34 -32.24
CA SER A 353 -5.58 -19.17 -32.99
C SER A 353 -5.40 -17.91 -32.13
N LEU A 354 -6.28 -17.68 -31.14
CA LEU A 354 -6.22 -16.53 -30.27
C LEU A 354 -4.98 -16.56 -29.37
N LEU A 355 -4.69 -17.71 -28.76
CA LEU A 355 -3.53 -17.91 -27.89
C LEU A 355 -2.20 -17.90 -28.67
N GLU A 356 -2.19 -18.31 -29.93
CA GLU A 356 -1.01 -18.24 -30.81
C GLU A 356 -0.86 -16.87 -31.52
N SER A 357 -1.79 -15.92 -31.34
CA SER A 357 -1.73 -14.62 -32.03
C SER A 357 -0.55 -13.75 -31.57
N ASN A 358 0.33 -13.34 -32.48
CA ASN A 358 1.38 -12.36 -32.16
C ASN A 358 0.87 -10.92 -32.03
N GLY A 359 -0.34 -10.62 -32.53
CA GLY A 359 -0.92 -9.28 -32.51
C GLY A 359 -1.53 -8.88 -31.17
N ILE A 360 -1.66 -9.84 -30.25
CA ILE A 360 -2.32 -9.66 -28.95
C ILE A 360 -1.32 -10.03 -27.87
N LEU A 361 -1.08 -9.13 -26.92
CA LEU A 361 -0.24 -9.39 -25.76
C LEU A 361 -1.03 -10.19 -24.72
N LYS A 362 -0.53 -11.35 -24.31
CA LYS A 362 -1.13 -12.14 -23.22
C LYS A 362 -0.41 -11.82 -21.92
N VAL A 363 -1.06 -11.09 -21.04
CA VAL A 363 -0.56 -10.80 -19.70
C VAL A 363 -0.96 -11.93 -18.77
N MET A 364 0.01 -12.61 -18.19
CA MET A 364 -0.22 -13.82 -17.38
C MET A 364 0.67 -13.81 -16.14
N LYS A 365 0.35 -14.64 -15.15
CA LYS A 365 1.24 -14.92 -14.03
C LYS A 365 1.70 -16.36 -14.07
N GLY A 366 3.00 -16.60 -14.26
CA GLY A 366 3.58 -17.94 -14.24
C GLY A 366 3.24 -18.75 -15.51
N CYS A 367 3.64 -18.25 -16.68
CA CYS A 367 3.33 -18.79 -17.99
C CYS A 367 3.92 -20.19 -18.25
N ARG A 368 4.88 -20.65 -17.45
CA ARG A 368 5.56 -21.93 -17.64
C ARG A 368 4.62 -23.13 -17.54
N THR A 369 3.78 -23.18 -16.52
CA THR A 369 2.84 -24.30 -16.32
C THR A 369 1.73 -24.26 -17.35
N ASP A 370 1.22 -23.06 -17.63
CA ASP A 370 0.16 -22.81 -18.61
C ASP A 370 0.60 -23.21 -20.01
N SER A 371 1.76 -22.70 -20.47
CA SER A 371 2.33 -23.05 -21.78
C SER A 371 2.61 -24.54 -21.95
N TYR A 372 3.19 -25.19 -20.92
CA TYR A 372 3.43 -26.62 -20.96
C TYR A 372 2.12 -27.42 -21.10
N THR A 373 1.11 -27.06 -20.33
CA THR A 373 -0.18 -27.77 -20.31
C THR A 373 -0.93 -27.58 -21.62
N LEU A 374 -1.01 -26.34 -22.11
CA LEU A 374 -1.60 -25.97 -23.39
C LEU A 374 -0.94 -26.72 -24.56
N TYR A 375 0.39 -26.75 -24.62
CA TYR A 375 1.10 -27.46 -25.67
C TYR A 375 0.92 -28.97 -25.58
N LYS A 376 1.01 -29.54 -24.38
CA LYS A 376 0.95 -30.98 -24.19
C LYS A 376 -0.43 -31.55 -24.52
N GLN A 377 -1.50 -30.90 -24.06
CA GLN A 377 -2.87 -31.37 -24.21
C GLN A 377 -3.49 -30.94 -25.55
N PHE A 378 -3.22 -29.72 -26.01
CA PHE A 378 -3.94 -29.11 -27.13
C PHE A 378 -3.04 -28.66 -28.28
N LYS A 379 -1.73 -28.87 -28.19
CA LYS A 379 -0.74 -28.42 -29.21
C LYS A 379 -0.83 -26.91 -29.49
N VAL A 380 -1.16 -26.12 -28.46
CA VAL A 380 -1.15 -24.66 -28.49
C VAL A 380 0.20 -24.14 -28.04
N THR A 381 0.79 -23.24 -28.81
CA THR A 381 2.04 -22.54 -28.48
C THR A 381 1.75 -21.08 -28.15
N LEU A 382 1.84 -20.71 -26.87
CA LEU A 382 1.61 -19.32 -26.46
C LEU A 382 2.63 -18.37 -27.10
N HIS A 383 2.12 -17.34 -27.78
CA HIS A 383 2.93 -16.27 -28.38
C HIS A 383 2.63 -14.91 -27.75
N ASN A 384 3.60 -13.98 -27.82
CA ASN A 384 3.51 -12.61 -27.31
C ASN A 384 3.00 -12.55 -25.86
N VAL A 385 3.76 -13.18 -24.94
CA VAL A 385 3.39 -13.31 -23.53
C VAL A 385 4.18 -12.31 -22.68
N PHE A 386 3.49 -11.61 -21.80
CA PHE A 386 4.07 -10.83 -20.72
C PHE A 386 3.77 -11.51 -19.39
N ASP A 387 4.77 -12.14 -18.77
CA ASP A 387 4.61 -12.78 -17.47
C ASP A 387 4.93 -11.78 -16.35
N VAL A 388 3.90 -11.38 -15.59
CA VAL A 388 4.04 -10.38 -14.53
C VAL A 388 4.96 -10.85 -13.39
N LYS A 389 5.08 -12.17 -13.17
CA LYS A 389 5.98 -12.71 -12.14
C LYS A 389 7.43 -12.68 -12.61
N ILE A 390 7.68 -12.95 -13.89
CA ILE A 390 9.01 -12.84 -14.49
C ILE A 390 9.43 -11.38 -14.57
N ALA A 391 8.51 -10.47 -14.92
CA ALA A 391 8.78 -9.03 -14.90
C ALA A 391 9.20 -8.56 -13.50
N ASP A 392 8.49 -9.00 -12.45
CA ASP A 392 8.87 -8.77 -11.06
C ASP A 392 10.26 -9.33 -10.72
N ASP A 393 10.57 -10.56 -11.15
CA ASP A 393 11.90 -11.15 -10.94
C ASP A 393 13.00 -10.32 -11.60
N VAL A 394 12.80 -9.87 -12.84
CA VAL A 394 13.77 -9.02 -13.56
C VAL A 394 13.98 -7.68 -12.87
N ILE A 395 12.91 -7.07 -12.33
CA ILE A 395 13.00 -5.83 -11.55
C ILE A 395 13.81 -6.08 -10.26
N GLU A 396 13.53 -7.17 -9.55
CA GLU A 396 14.26 -7.50 -8.31
C GLU A 396 15.73 -7.88 -8.58
N GLU A 397 16.05 -8.56 -9.68
CA GLU A 397 17.42 -8.84 -10.11
C GLU A 397 18.19 -7.54 -10.40
N HIS A 398 17.55 -6.60 -11.10
CA HIS A 398 18.12 -5.27 -11.35
C HIS A 398 18.41 -4.53 -10.04
N ASP A 399 17.53 -4.67 -9.05
CA ASP A 399 17.67 -4.06 -7.72
C ASP A 399 18.61 -4.86 -6.79
N GLY A 400 19.35 -5.83 -7.31
CA GLY A 400 20.44 -6.54 -6.63
C GLY A 400 20.01 -7.80 -5.86
N ARG A 401 18.78 -8.27 -6.03
CA ARG A 401 18.26 -9.47 -5.34
C ARG A 401 18.50 -10.73 -6.17
N LEU A 402 19.21 -11.70 -5.59
CA LEU A 402 19.54 -12.97 -6.26
C LEU A 402 18.56 -14.12 -5.95
N LEU A 403 17.65 -13.93 -4.99
CA LEU A 403 16.67 -14.95 -4.57
C LEU A 403 15.25 -14.40 -4.66
N HIS A 404 14.47 -14.96 -5.59
CA HIS A 404 13.13 -14.51 -5.92
C HIS A 404 12.08 -15.05 -4.95
N GLN A 405 11.16 -14.16 -4.54
CA GLN A 405 10.01 -14.54 -3.74
C GLN A 405 8.95 -15.24 -4.61
N ARG A 406 8.29 -16.25 -4.05
CA ARG A 406 7.12 -16.87 -4.69
C ARG A 406 5.87 -16.06 -4.38
N LEU A 407 5.69 -14.95 -5.09
CA LEU A 407 4.52 -14.09 -4.93
C LEU A 407 3.29 -14.69 -5.64
N ASN A 408 2.14 -14.63 -4.97
CA ASN A 408 0.85 -14.89 -5.56
C ASN A 408 0.36 -13.68 -6.39
N ILE A 409 -0.77 -13.79 -7.11
CA ILE A 409 -1.22 -12.68 -7.99
C ILE A 409 -1.63 -11.45 -7.19
N GLN A 410 -2.29 -11.67 -6.05
CA GLN A 410 -2.67 -10.59 -5.14
C GLN A 410 -1.43 -9.89 -4.58
N GLU A 411 -0.43 -10.63 -4.11
CA GLU A 411 0.82 -10.04 -3.59
C GLU A 411 1.59 -9.26 -4.68
N LEU A 412 1.59 -9.75 -5.92
CA LEU A 412 2.17 -9.01 -7.05
C LEU A 412 1.41 -7.72 -7.33
N CYS A 413 0.08 -7.77 -7.31
CA CYS A 413 -0.75 -6.58 -7.43
C CYS A 413 -0.49 -5.60 -6.28
N GLU A 414 -0.46 -6.05 -5.03
CA GLU A 414 -0.17 -5.20 -3.86
C GLU A 414 1.21 -4.54 -3.96
N LYS A 415 2.21 -5.27 -4.46
CA LYS A 415 3.59 -4.81 -4.60
C LYS A 415 3.76 -3.76 -5.71
N HIS A 416 3.16 -3.99 -6.87
CA HIS A 416 3.41 -3.19 -8.08
C HIS A 416 2.28 -2.25 -8.46
N SER A 417 1.09 -2.43 -7.90
CA SER A 417 0.00 -1.50 -8.16
C SER A 417 0.22 -0.23 -7.35
N THR A 418 0.13 0.91 -8.02
CA THR A 418 -0.01 2.23 -7.37
C THR A 418 -1.32 2.34 -6.55
N TYR A 419 -2.20 1.35 -6.72
CA TYR A 419 -3.44 1.08 -5.98
C TYR A 419 -3.21 0.32 -4.66
N SER A 420 -2.85 1.02 -3.60
CA SER A 420 -2.84 0.45 -2.24
C SER A 420 -4.24 0.21 -1.62
N GLN A 421 -5.29 0.00 -2.44
CA GLN A 421 -6.66 -0.33 -1.98
C GLN A 421 -7.47 -1.25 -2.90
N VAL A 422 -6.86 -2.03 -3.80
CA VAL A 422 -7.61 -3.10 -4.50
C VAL A 422 -7.45 -4.41 -3.73
N LEU A 423 -8.59 -4.93 -3.26
CA LEU A 423 -8.83 -6.18 -2.49
C LEU A 423 -9.14 -6.00 -0.99
N TYR A 424 -10.23 -5.29 -0.69
CA TYR A 424 -11.11 -5.69 0.42
C TYR A 424 -12.41 -6.25 -0.16
N SER A 425 -12.40 -7.52 -0.53
CA SER A 425 -13.56 -8.40 -0.45
C SER A 425 -13.09 -9.79 -0.05
N ARG A 426 -12.87 -9.95 1.26
CA ARG A 426 -12.69 -11.28 1.88
C ARG A 426 -13.95 -12.15 1.81
N GLU A 427 -15.05 -11.64 1.24
CA GLU A 427 -16.35 -12.30 1.26
C GLU A 427 -16.59 -13.29 0.10
N ASN A 428 -15.77 -13.31 -0.96
CA ASN A 428 -16.07 -14.15 -2.15
C ASN A 428 -15.18 -15.40 -2.33
N ILE A 429 -14.35 -15.79 -1.36
CA ILE A 429 -13.42 -16.93 -1.51
C ILE A 429 -13.79 -18.14 -0.62
N GLU A 430 -14.74 -18.02 0.31
CA GLU A 430 -15.19 -19.20 1.07
C GLU A 430 -16.14 -20.12 0.29
N ASP A 431 -16.69 -19.68 -0.85
CA ASP A 431 -17.72 -20.45 -1.59
C ASP A 431 -17.21 -21.33 -2.75
N PHE A 432 -15.89 -21.43 -2.97
CA PHE A 432 -15.33 -22.42 -3.90
C PHE A 432 -14.33 -23.35 -3.22
N LYS A 433 -14.86 -24.16 -2.30
CA LYS A 433 -14.33 -25.49 -2.01
C LYS A 433 -15.35 -26.54 -2.44
N VAL A 434 -15.07 -27.20 -3.56
CA VAL A 434 -15.52 -28.58 -3.84
C VAL A 434 -14.32 -29.39 -4.31
#